data_AF-A0A392R4S0-F1
#
_entry.id   AF-A0A392R4S0-F1
#
_cell.length_a   1.000
_cell.length_b   1.000
_cell.length_c   1.000
_cell.angle_alpha   90.00
_cell.angle_beta   90.00
_cell.angle_gamma   90.00
#
_symmetry.space_group_name_H-M   'P 1'
#
loop_
_entity.id
_entity.type
_entity.pdbx_description
1 polymer ?
#
loop_
_entity_poly.entity_id
_entity_poly.type
_entity_poly.pdbx_seq_one_letter_code
_entity_poly.pdbx_strand_id
1 'polypeptide(L)' 'QELGKWHKQMKSMFGFQDTLEVVTNGLQELPENATDAQRNTHRDMKKKDCKAMYAIQAAVDTANFDKISHVESSKEA' A
#
# COMPACT_ATOMS: atom_id res chain seq x y z
N GLN A 1 -6.64 2.24 21.85
CA GLN A 1 -5.62 3.28 21.58
C GLN A 1 -4.72 2.88 20.40
N GLU A 2 -4.32 1.61 20.30
CA GLU A 2 -3.45 1.06 19.22
C GLU A 2 -4.02 1.14 17.79
N LEU A 3 -5.32 0.88 17.59
CA LEU A 3 -5.98 0.97 16.27
C LEU A 3 -5.84 2.36 15.64
N GLY A 4 -5.85 3.42 16.45
CA GLY A 4 -5.68 4.79 15.96
C GLY A 4 -4.24 5.12 15.54
N LYS A 5 -3.25 4.49 16.18
CA LYS A 5 -1.83 4.63 15.82
C LYS A 5 -1.53 3.92 14.50
N TRP A 6 -1.97 2.67 14.38
CA TRP A 6 -1.82 1.89 13.15
C TRP A 6 -2.53 2.56 11.96
N HIS A 7 -3.76 3.03 12.15
CA HIS A 7 -4.49 3.74 11.09
C HIS A 7 -3.74 4.98 10.58
N LYS A 8 -3.18 5.81 11.48
CA LYS A 8 -2.39 6.99 11.09
C LYS A 8 -1.11 6.61 10.33
N GLN A 9 -0.40 5.57 10.78
CA GLN A 9 0.81 5.09 10.12
C GLN A 9 0.52 4.56 8.71
N MET A 10 -0.51 3.72 8.57
CA MET A 10 -0.91 3.17 7.27
C MET A 10 -1.36 4.27 6.31
N LYS A 11 -2.13 5.25 6.78
CA LYS A 11 -2.55 6.40 5.97
C LYS A 11 -1.34 7.22 5.47
N SER A 12 -0.36 7.46 6.32
CA SER A 12 0.87 8.18 5.94
C SER A 12 1.70 7.38 4.93
N MET A 13 1.85 6.07 5.13
CA MET A 13 2.58 5.18 4.23
C MET A 13 1.94 5.13 2.84
N PHE A 14 0.63 4.91 2.76
CA PHE A 14 -0.06 4.86 1.47
C PHE A 14 -0.11 6.21 0.76
N GLY A 15 -0.19 7.31 1.52
CA GLY A 15 -0.05 8.65 0.97
C GLY A 15 1.31 8.87 0.33
N PHE A 16 2.39 8.51 1.04
CA PHE A 16 3.76 8.58 0.51
C PHE A 16 3.97 7.70 -0.72
N GLN A 17 3.37 6.51 -0.75
CA GLN A 17 3.51 5.56 -1.85
C GLN A 17 2.62 5.85 -3.06
N ASP A 18 1.79 6.90 -3.00
CA ASP A 18 0.77 7.25 -4.01
C ASP A 18 -0.24 6.11 -4.28
N THR A 19 -0.68 5.47 -3.18
CA THR A 19 -1.61 4.33 -3.20
C THR A 19 -2.84 4.54 -2.31
N LEU A 20 -2.92 5.66 -1.58
CA LEU A 20 -4.02 5.92 -0.65
C LEU A 20 -5.40 5.91 -1.34
N GLU A 21 -5.47 6.42 -2.56
CA GLU A 21 -6.72 6.47 -3.34
C GLU A 21 -7.25 5.06 -3.64
N VAL A 22 -6.40 4.18 -4.18
CA VAL A 22 -6.79 2.80 -4.51
C VAL A 22 -7.14 1.98 -3.26
N VAL A 23 -6.47 2.24 -2.13
CA VAL A 23 -6.80 1.61 -0.84
C VAL A 23 -8.15 2.07 -0.29
N THR A 24 -8.47 3.36 -0.47
CA THR A 24 -9.70 3.95 0.09
C THR A 24 -10.92 3.65 -0.76
N ASN A 25 -10.78 3.75 -2.08
CA ASN A 25 -11.89 3.71 -3.02
C ASN A 25 -12.00 2.34 -3.72
N GLY A 26 -10.99 1.48 -3.58
CA GLY A 26 -10.87 0.24 -4.34
C GLY A 26 -10.53 0.48 -5.81
N LEU A 27 -10.31 -0.62 -6.52
CA LEU A 27 -10.11 -0.61 -7.96
C LEU A 27 -11.46 -0.83 -8.66
N GLN A 28 -11.88 0.12 -9.48
CA GLN A 28 -13.11 -0.04 -10.29
C GLN A 28 -12.87 -1.04 -11.42
N GLU A 29 -13.90 -1.85 -11.70
CA GLU A 29 -13.88 -2.76 -12.84
C GLU A 29 -13.84 -2.00 -14.17
N LEU A 30 -13.09 -2.54 -15.13
CA LEU A 30 -13.09 -2.03 -16.51
C LEU A 30 -14.41 -2.41 -17.21
N PRO A 31 -15.08 -1.45 -17.88
CA PRO A 31 -16.21 -1.78 -18.75
C PRO A 31 -15.74 -2.64 -19.94
N GLU A 32 -16.61 -3.50 -20.46
CA GLU A 32 -16.28 -4.43 -21.55
C GLU A 32 -15.73 -3.71 -22.80
N ASN A 33 -16.31 -2.56 -23.13
CA ASN A 33 -15.93 -1.69 -24.26
C ASN A 33 -14.87 -0.64 -23.91
N ALA A 34 -14.07 -0.85 -22.85
CA ALA A 34 -13.05 0.10 -22.44
C ALA A 34 -12.04 0.40 -23.56
N THR A 35 -11.78 1.70 -23.72
CA THR A 35 -10.75 2.23 -24.62
C THR A 35 -9.34 1.86 -24.15
N ASP A 36 -8.36 1.92 -25.04
CA ASP A 36 -6.96 1.64 -24.69
C ASP A 36 -6.42 2.57 -23.60
N ALA A 37 -6.85 3.84 -23.62
CA ALA A 37 -6.52 4.80 -22.56
C ALA A 37 -7.05 4.34 -21.19
N GLN A 38 -8.32 3.92 -21.12
CA GLN A 38 -8.91 3.38 -19.89
C GLN A 38 -8.22 2.09 -19.42
N ARG A 39 -7.84 1.21 -20.35
CA ARG A 39 -7.10 -0.02 -20.03
C ARG A 39 -5.71 0.28 -19.46
N ASN A 40 -5.02 1.27 -20.00
CA ASN A 40 -3.71 1.70 -19.50
C ASN A 40 -3.82 2.30 -18.09
N THR A 41 -4.77 3.23 -17.88
CA THR A 41 -5.02 3.81 -16.56
C THR A 41 -5.37 2.72 -15.54
N HIS A 42 -6.26 1.79 -15.89
CA HIS A 42 -6.62 0.69 -15.00
C HIS A 42 -5.43 -0.24 -14.71
N ARG A 43 -4.57 -0.52 -15.69
CA ARG A 43 -3.33 -1.30 -15.45
C ARG A 43 -2.44 -0.61 -14.42
N ASP A 44 -2.30 0.71 -14.48
CA ASP A 44 -1.47 1.45 -13.52
C ASP A 44 -2.11 1.51 -12.13
N MET A 45 -3.43 1.70 -12.05
CA MET A 45 -4.15 1.59 -10.78
C MET A 45 -4.05 0.18 -10.17
N LYS A 46 -4.09 -0.88 -10.99
CA LYS A 46 -3.88 -2.26 -10.53
C LYS A 46 -2.48 -2.48 -9.97
N LYS A 47 -1.43 -1.88 -10.54
CA LYS A 47 -0.07 -1.93 -9.98
C LYS A 47 -0.02 -1.25 -8.62
N LYS A 48 -0.67 -0.09 -8.47
CA LYS A 48 -0.78 0.64 -7.20
C LYS A 48 -1.50 -0.19 -6.14
N ASP A 49 -2.59 -0.87 -6.52
CA ASP A 49 -3.34 -1.76 -5.64
C ASP A 49 -2.49 -2.95 -5.17
N CYS A 50 -1.78 -3.62 -6.08
CA CYS A 50 -0.84 -4.68 -5.72
C CYS A 50 0.27 -4.18 -4.76
N LYS A 51 0.81 -2.98 -5.00
CA LYS A 51 1.84 -2.37 -4.13
C LYS A 51 1.27 -2.11 -2.73
N ALA A 52 0.06 -1.59 -2.65
CA ALA A 52 -0.61 -1.35 -1.37
C ALA A 52 -0.85 -2.65 -0.62
N MET A 53 -1.38 -3.68 -1.29
CA MET A 53 -1.57 -5.03 -0.75
C MET A 53 -0.28 -5.59 -0.17
N TYR A 54 0.83 -5.51 -0.91
CA TYR A 54 2.14 -5.95 -0.42
C TYR A 54 2.58 -5.18 0.82
N ALA A 55 2.40 -3.86 0.85
CA ALA A 55 2.75 -3.04 2.01
C ALA A 55 1.86 -3.33 3.23
N ILE A 56 0.57 -3.66 3.05
CA ILE A 56 -0.31 -4.14 4.13
C ILE A 56 0.23 -5.46 4.69
N GLN A 57 0.53 -6.42 3.82
CA GLN A 57 1.06 -7.71 4.20
C GLN A 57 2.39 -7.56 4.95
N ALA A 58 3.30 -6.74 4.44
CA ALA A 58 4.57 -6.41 5.09
C ALA A 58 4.37 -5.70 6.44
N ALA A 59 3.37 -4.80 6.54
CA ALA A 59 3.01 -4.10 7.77
C ALA A 59 2.43 -5.04 8.85
N VAL A 60 1.72 -6.10 8.44
CA VAL A 60 1.24 -7.16 9.34
C VAL A 60 2.36 -8.12 9.71
N ASP A 61 3.23 -8.45 8.75
CA ASP A 61 4.49 -9.15 8.96
C ASP A 61 5.49 -8.30 9.78
N THR A 62 5.22 -7.02 10.07
CA THR A 62 6.02 -6.17 10.96
C THR A 62 5.92 -6.60 12.43
N ALA A 63 5.03 -7.55 12.77
CA ALA A 63 5.22 -8.37 13.97
C ALA A 63 6.57 -9.14 13.96
N ASN A 64 7.19 -9.36 12.80
CA ASN A 64 8.56 -9.86 12.65
C ASN A 64 9.64 -8.74 12.72
N PHE A 65 9.27 -7.45 12.59
CA PHE A 65 10.19 -6.31 12.71
C PHE A 65 10.71 -6.13 14.14
N ASP A 66 10.01 -6.65 15.14
CA ASP A 66 10.53 -6.78 16.52
C ASP A 66 11.88 -7.52 16.57
N LYS A 67 12.27 -8.28 15.53
CA LYS A 67 13.59 -8.92 15.41
C LYS A 67 14.70 -8.02 14.87
N ILE A 68 14.37 -6.99 14.09
CA ILE A 68 15.32 -6.01 13.53
C ILE A 68 15.28 -4.69 14.31
N SER A 69 14.45 -4.53 15.34
CA SER A 69 14.28 -3.28 16.09
C SER A 69 15.50 -2.79 16.91
N HIS A 70 16.57 -3.59 17.02
CA HIS A 70 17.79 -3.26 17.79
C HIS A 70 18.89 -2.64 16.93
N VAL A 71 18.60 -2.35 15.67
CA VAL A 71 19.56 -1.83 14.70
C VAL A 71 19.44 -0.31 14.66
N GLU A 72 20.56 0.41 14.81
CA GLU A 72 20.54 1.87 15.05
C GLU A 72 20.71 2.71 13.77
N SER A 73 20.88 2.07 12.62
CA SER A 73 21.03 2.73 11.33
C SER A 73 20.54 1.86 10.18
N SER A 74 20.29 2.47 9.02
CA SER A 74 19.93 1.75 7.79
C SER A 74 21.04 0.83 7.27
N LYS A 75 22.26 0.92 7.82
CA LYS A 75 23.37 -0.01 7.57
C LYS A 75 23.30 -1.23 8.49
N GLU A 76 22.67 -1.10 9.65
CA GLU A 76 22.58 -2.14 10.67
C GLU A 76 21.28 -2.95 10.59
N ALA A 77 20.25 -2.41 9.91
CA ALA A 77 18.95 -3.05 9.67
C ALA A 77 18.97 -4.22 8.69
#